data_AF-A0A453IKC4-F1
#
_entry.id   AF-A0A453IKC4-F1
#
_cell.length_a   1.000
_cell.length_b   1.000
_cell.length_c   1.000
_cell.angle_alpha   90.00
_cell.angle_beta   90.00
_cell.angle_gamma   90.00
#
_symmetry.space_group_name_H-M   'P 1'
#
loop_
_entity.id
_entity.type
_entity.pdbx_description
1 polymer ?
#
loop_
_entity_poly.entity_id
_entity_poly.type
_entity_poly.pdbx_seq_one_letter_code
_entity_poly.pdbx_strand_id
1 'polypeptide(L)'
;MDPEQAVEMVDENTICVAAILGSTLNGEFEDVKRINDLLEEKNKQTGWETPIHVDAASGGFIAPFLYPELEWDFRLPWVKSINVSGHKYGLVYPGIGWCVWRTKEDLPDELIFHINYLGSDQPTFTLNFSKGSSQVIAQYYQLIRHGLEVTSLPHRSGQEDSFGKGADTIYIHTITQGYRNIMENCQENAMVVKEGLEKTGR
;
A
#
# COMPACT_ATOMS: atom_id res chain seq x y z
N MET A 1 -12.49 4.20 -15.63
CA MET A 1 -13.22 5.43 -15.27
C MET A 1 -12.70 6.55 -16.16
N ASP A 2 -13.57 7.42 -16.66
CA ASP A 2 -13.17 8.65 -17.37
C ASP A 2 -12.79 9.72 -16.32
N PRO A 3 -11.53 10.21 -16.28
CA PRO A 3 -11.07 11.14 -15.24
C PRO A 3 -11.85 12.47 -15.22
N GLU A 4 -12.15 13.03 -16.39
CA GLU A 4 -12.86 14.29 -16.54
C GLU A 4 -14.27 14.20 -15.95
N GLN A 5 -15.05 13.19 -16.32
CA GLN A 5 -16.40 12.99 -15.77
C GLN A 5 -16.37 12.70 -14.27
N ALA A 6 -15.40 11.91 -13.79
CA ALA A 6 -15.26 11.61 -12.37
C ALA A 6 -15.03 12.88 -11.54
N VAL A 7 -14.13 13.76 -11.99
CA VAL A 7 -13.85 15.02 -11.30
C VAL A 7 -15.00 16.01 -11.46
N GLU A 8 -15.75 16.01 -12.57
CA GLU A 8 -16.96 16.82 -12.71
C GLU A 8 -18.00 16.48 -11.64
N MET A 9 -18.19 15.20 -11.33
CA MET A 9 -19.15 14.71 -10.32
C MET A 9 -18.79 15.06 -8.87
N VAL A 10 -17.55 15.48 -8.59
CA VAL A 10 -17.12 15.86 -7.23
C VAL A 10 -17.88 17.09 -6.74
N ASP A 11 -18.39 17.03 -5.52
CA ASP A 11 -19.06 18.11 -4.81
C ASP A 11 -18.53 18.25 -3.37
N GLU A 12 -19.07 19.19 -2.61
CA GLU A 12 -18.68 19.45 -1.21
C GLU A 12 -18.95 18.27 -0.25
N ASN A 13 -19.75 17.27 -0.66
CA ASN A 13 -20.09 16.10 0.14
C ASN A 13 -19.24 14.87 -0.24
N THR A 14 -18.36 15.00 -1.24
CA THR A 14 -17.56 13.90 -1.76
C THR A 14 -16.42 13.56 -0.81
N ILE A 15 -16.47 12.38 -0.18
CA ILE A 15 -15.47 11.94 0.81
C ILE A 15 -14.14 11.52 0.17
N CYS A 16 -14.16 10.99 -1.05
CA CYS A 16 -12.98 10.67 -1.86
C CYS A 16 -13.38 10.30 -3.28
N VAL A 17 -12.42 10.35 -4.20
CA VAL A 17 -12.48 9.66 -5.49
C VAL A 17 -11.74 8.33 -5.38
N ALA A 18 -12.41 7.23 -5.72
CA ALA A 18 -11.82 5.89 -5.69
C ALA A 18 -11.40 5.47 -7.11
N ALA A 19 -10.09 5.47 -7.39
CA ALA A 19 -9.53 5.04 -8.67
C ALA A 19 -9.08 3.57 -8.59
N ILE A 20 -9.26 2.81 -9.67
CA ILE A 20 -8.96 1.37 -9.70
C ILE A 20 -7.68 1.11 -10.51
N LEU A 21 -6.66 0.57 -9.85
CA LEU A 21 -5.43 0.12 -10.50
C LEU A 21 -5.53 -1.39 -10.77
N GLY A 22 -6.14 -1.74 -11.91
CA GLY A 22 -6.31 -3.12 -12.37
C GLY A 22 -7.75 -3.58 -12.25
N SER A 23 -8.60 -3.04 -13.11
CA SER A 23 -10.03 -3.36 -13.21
C SER A 23 -10.27 -4.87 -13.28
N THR A 24 -11.27 -5.36 -12.55
CA THR A 24 -11.66 -6.77 -12.56
C THR A 24 -12.31 -7.20 -13.89
N LEU A 25 -12.77 -6.24 -14.70
CA LEU A 25 -13.49 -6.50 -15.94
C LEU A 25 -12.55 -6.73 -17.12
N ASN A 26 -11.50 -5.91 -17.24
CA ASN A 26 -10.60 -5.88 -18.39
C ASN A 26 -9.10 -5.80 -18.01
N GLY A 27 -8.76 -5.70 -16.72
CA GLY A 27 -7.38 -5.58 -16.26
C GLY A 27 -6.75 -4.20 -16.42
N GLU A 28 -7.49 -3.21 -16.90
CA GLU A 28 -6.99 -1.87 -17.19
C GLU A 28 -6.60 -1.09 -15.92
N PHE A 29 -5.58 -0.26 -16.05
CA PHE A 29 -5.21 0.72 -15.02
C PHE A 29 -5.92 2.03 -15.34
N GLU A 30 -6.74 2.51 -14.40
CA GLU A 30 -7.31 3.85 -14.53
C GLU A 30 -6.21 4.91 -14.36
N ASP A 31 -6.40 6.05 -15.01
CA ASP A 31 -5.40 7.12 -15.02
C ASP A 31 -5.43 7.95 -13.72
N VAL A 32 -4.86 7.37 -12.65
CA VAL A 32 -4.79 7.98 -11.32
C VAL A 32 -4.07 9.33 -11.36
N LYS A 33 -3.04 9.46 -12.21
CA LYS A 33 -2.30 10.71 -12.39
C LYS A 33 -3.20 11.80 -12.94
N ARG A 34 -3.98 11.50 -13.99
CA ARG A 34 -4.91 12.48 -14.58
C ARG A 34 -5.97 12.92 -13.57
N ILE A 35 -6.52 11.99 -12.79
CA ILE A 35 -7.48 12.30 -11.71
C ILE A 35 -6.83 13.22 -10.67
N ASN A 36 -5.60 12.92 -10.24
CA ASN A 36 -4.85 13.76 -9.31
C ASN A 36 -4.66 15.19 -9.82
N ASP A 37 -4.24 15.34 -11.09
CA ASP A 37 -3.97 16.65 -11.67
C ASP A 37 -5.26 17.49 -11.84
N LEU A 38 -6.37 16.84 -12.19
CA LEU A 38 -7.68 17.49 -12.27
C LEU A 38 -8.24 17.88 -10.89
N LEU A 39 -8.05 17.02 -9.88
CA LEU A 39 -8.45 17.31 -8.50
C LEU A 39 -7.61 18.41 -7.87
N GLU A 40 -6.32 18.50 -8.18
CA GLU A 40 -5.46 19.61 -7.75
C GLU A 40 -6.06 20.96 -8.16
N GLU A 41 -6.47 21.09 -9.43
CA GLU A 41 -7.08 22.32 -9.93
C GLU A 41 -8.46 22.57 -9.32
N LYS A 42 -9.29 21.53 -9.16
CA LYS A 42 -10.61 21.66 -8.51
C LYS A 42 -10.48 22.05 -7.04
N ASN A 43 -9.59 21.41 -6.29
CA ASN A 43 -9.35 21.69 -4.87
C ASN A 43 -8.80 23.11 -4.66
N LYS A 44 -7.96 23.64 -5.56
CA LYS A 44 -7.54 25.06 -5.52
C LYS A 44 -8.71 26.03 -5.67
N GLN A 45 -9.71 25.67 -6.48
CA GLN A 45 -10.87 26.52 -6.75
C GLN A 45 -11.91 26.45 -5.64
N THR A 46 -12.15 25.25 -5.11
CA THR A 46 -13.25 25.00 -4.17
C THR A 46 -12.82 25.00 -2.71
N GLY A 47 -11.56 24.68 -2.42
CA GLY A 47 -11.04 24.48 -1.06
C GLY A 47 -11.55 23.21 -0.38
N TRP A 48 -12.16 22.27 -1.11
CA TRP A 48 -12.74 21.05 -0.52
C TRP A 48 -11.73 19.97 -0.14
N GLU A 49 -10.52 20.04 -0.72
CA GLU A 49 -9.43 19.07 -0.46
C GLU A 49 -9.84 17.60 -0.69
N THR A 50 -10.69 17.33 -1.68
CA THR A 50 -11.19 15.97 -1.96
C THR A 50 -10.03 15.01 -2.25
N PRO A 51 -9.88 13.91 -1.47
CA PRO A 51 -8.76 12.98 -1.60
C PRO A 51 -9.02 11.88 -2.64
N ILE A 52 -7.96 11.14 -2.98
CA ILE A 52 -7.99 9.91 -3.78
C ILE A 52 -7.69 8.70 -2.88
N HIS A 53 -8.53 7.66 -3.00
CA HIS A 53 -8.19 6.30 -2.60
C HIS A 53 -7.87 5.48 -3.86
N VAL A 54 -6.79 4.71 -3.84
CA VAL A 54 -6.48 3.79 -4.95
C VAL A 54 -6.80 2.36 -4.55
N ASP A 55 -7.78 1.77 -5.23
CA ASP A 55 -8.01 0.33 -5.21
C ASP A 55 -6.99 -0.36 -6.12
N ALA A 56 -5.86 -0.71 -5.53
CA ALA A 56 -4.80 -1.45 -6.17
C ALA A 56 -4.84 -2.93 -5.78
N ALA A 57 -6.02 -3.50 -5.51
CA ALA A 57 -6.16 -4.87 -5.02
C ALA A 57 -5.35 -5.88 -5.84
N SER A 58 -5.38 -5.77 -7.18
CA SER A 58 -4.55 -6.54 -8.11
C SER A 58 -3.27 -5.78 -8.49
N GLY A 59 -3.40 -4.56 -9.04
CA GLY A 59 -2.29 -3.82 -9.63
C GLY A 59 -1.18 -3.42 -8.66
N GLY A 60 -1.45 -3.38 -7.35
CA GLY A 60 -0.48 -2.95 -6.33
C GLY A 60 0.73 -3.87 -6.18
N PHE A 61 0.63 -5.15 -6.59
CA PHE A 61 1.76 -6.08 -6.69
C PHE A 61 2.22 -6.33 -8.14
N ILE A 62 1.74 -5.53 -9.10
CA ILE A 62 2.14 -5.61 -10.52
C ILE A 62 2.90 -4.35 -10.93
N ALA A 63 2.26 -3.18 -10.77
CA ALA A 63 2.77 -1.92 -11.29
C ALA A 63 4.15 -1.54 -10.75
N PRO A 64 4.48 -1.71 -9.44
CA PRO A 64 5.83 -1.42 -8.95
C PRO A 64 6.95 -2.23 -9.61
N PHE A 65 6.62 -3.40 -10.16
CA PHE A 65 7.59 -4.34 -10.72
C PHE A 65 7.69 -4.23 -12.23
N LEU A 66 6.55 -4.09 -12.92
CA LEU A 66 6.52 -4.05 -14.39
C LEU A 66 6.49 -2.62 -14.96
N TYR A 67 6.00 -1.66 -14.19
CA TYR A 67 5.80 -0.27 -14.63
C TYR A 67 6.25 0.73 -13.55
N PRO A 68 7.51 0.69 -13.09
CA PRO A 68 7.98 1.50 -11.96
C PRO A 68 7.81 3.01 -12.19
N GLU A 69 7.93 3.45 -13.44
CA GLU A 69 7.78 4.86 -13.85
C GLU A 69 6.32 5.35 -13.85
N LEU A 70 5.34 4.44 -13.80
CA LEU A 70 3.93 4.82 -13.74
C LEU A 70 3.64 5.49 -12.40
N GLU A 71 3.23 6.76 -12.42
CA GLU A 71 2.79 7.48 -11.22
C GLU A 71 1.34 7.13 -10.92
N TRP A 72 1.12 6.34 -9.87
CA TRP A 72 -0.23 5.95 -9.42
C TRP A 72 -0.36 5.92 -7.89
N ASP A 73 0.76 5.90 -7.17
CA ASP A 73 0.84 5.69 -5.74
C ASP A 73 0.99 7.02 -4.97
N PHE A 74 1.56 6.97 -3.77
CA PHE A 74 1.80 8.14 -2.91
C PHE A 74 2.71 9.21 -3.53
N ARG A 75 3.30 9.01 -4.72
CA ARG A 75 3.85 10.11 -5.54
C ARG A 75 2.85 11.23 -5.76
N LEU A 76 1.60 10.88 -5.98
CA LEU A 76 0.52 11.79 -6.31
C LEU A 76 -0.05 12.40 -5.01
N PRO A 77 0.02 13.73 -4.79
CA PRO A 77 -0.32 14.37 -3.50
C PRO A 77 -1.72 14.07 -2.94
N TRP A 78 -2.70 13.87 -3.82
CA TRP A 78 -4.08 13.59 -3.43
C TRP A 78 -4.33 12.11 -3.10
N VAL A 79 -3.42 11.20 -3.42
CA VAL A 79 -3.53 9.80 -2.97
C VAL A 79 -3.27 9.73 -1.47
N LYS A 80 -4.34 9.52 -0.70
CA LYS A 80 -4.29 9.48 0.78
C LYS A 80 -4.30 8.08 1.34
N SER A 81 -4.83 7.12 0.59
CA SER A 81 -4.79 5.71 0.99
C SER A 81 -4.80 4.78 -0.23
N ILE A 82 -4.21 3.59 -0.04
CA ILE A 82 -4.11 2.55 -1.07
C ILE A 82 -4.42 1.21 -0.42
N ASN A 83 -5.25 0.40 -1.06
CA ASN A 83 -5.41 -1.01 -0.69
C ASN A 83 -4.76 -1.95 -1.71
N VAL A 84 -4.28 -3.10 -1.25
CA VAL A 84 -3.73 -4.16 -2.10
C VAL A 84 -4.02 -5.54 -1.51
N SER A 85 -4.36 -6.51 -2.35
CA SER A 85 -4.63 -7.89 -1.91
C SER A 85 -3.37 -8.75 -2.03
N GLY A 86 -2.77 -9.11 -0.89
CA GLY A 86 -1.63 -10.04 -0.85
C GLY A 86 -1.95 -11.41 -1.47
N HIS A 87 -3.21 -11.83 -1.36
CA HIS A 87 -3.69 -13.08 -1.95
C HIS A 87 -4.08 -13.02 -3.43
N LYS A 88 -3.80 -11.90 -4.12
CA LYS A 88 -3.87 -11.80 -5.58
C LYS A 88 -2.46 -11.94 -6.16
N TYR A 89 -1.88 -10.85 -6.64
CA TYR A 89 -0.52 -10.84 -7.20
C TYR A 89 0.58 -10.72 -6.14
N GLY A 90 0.22 -10.62 -4.85
CA GLY A 90 1.18 -10.71 -3.74
C GLY A 90 1.65 -12.13 -3.42
N LEU A 91 1.19 -13.13 -4.19
CA LEU A 91 1.64 -14.52 -4.19
C LEU A 91 1.40 -15.29 -2.87
N VAL A 92 0.33 -14.96 -2.15
CA VAL A 92 -0.11 -15.70 -0.95
C VAL A 92 -1.46 -16.37 -1.20
N TYR A 93 -1.76 -17.44 -0.47
CA TYR A 93 -3.10 -18.03 -0.46
C TYR A 93 -4.16 -17.06 0.10
N PRO A 94 -5.46 -17.27 -0.21
CA PRO A 94 -6.55 -16.43 0.31
C PRO A 94 -6.49 -16.16 1.81
N GLY A 95 -6.71 -14.90 2.21
CA GLY A 95 -6.81 -14.49 3.61
C GLY A 95 -5.90 -13.32 4.05
N ILE A 96 -5.24 -12.60 3.14
CA ILE A 96 -4.44 -11.41 3.47
C ILE A 96 -4.64 -10.25 2.49
N GLY A 97 -4.85 -9.05 3.03
CA GLY A 97 -4.87 -7.79 2.31
C GLY A 97 -4.23 -6.71 3.16
N TRP A 98 -3.84 -5.61 2.51
CA TRP A 98 -3.17 -4.47 3.11
C TRP A 98 -3.92 -3.20 2.74
N CYS A 99 -4.03 -2.27 3.68
CA CYS A 99 -4.47 -0.90 3.44
C CYS A 99 -3.45 0.01 4.10
N VAL A 100 -2.93 0.97 3.34
CA VAL A 100 -1.88 1.88 3.78
C VAL A 100 -2.39 3.30 3.62
N TRP A 101 -2.19 4.13 4.65
CA TRP A 101 -2.45 5.56 4.61
C TRP A 101 -1.14 6.31 4.35
N ARG A 102 -1.23 7.45 3.66
CA ARG A 102 -0.07 8.27 3.30
C ARG A 102 0.59 8.85 4.55
N THR A 103 -0.21 9.43 5.44
CA THR A 103 0.22 10.05 6.68
C THR A 103 -0.68 9.61 7.84
N LYS A 104 -0.29 9.94 9.09
CA LYS A 104 -1.10 9.60 10.26
C LYS A 104 -2.42 10.38 10.24
N GLU A 105 -2.38 11.62 9.76
CA GLU A 105 -3.51 12.53 9.69
C GLU A 105 -4.62 12.03 8.75
N ASP A 106 -4.28 11.16 7.79
CA ASP A 106 -5.25 10.55 6.86
C ASP A 106 -6.07 9.40 7.50
N LEU A 107 -5.73 8.99 8.73
CA LEU A 107 -6.49 8.01 9.51
C LEU A 107 -6.98 8.68 10.80
N PRO A 108 -8.28 9.01 10.91
CA PRO A 108 -8.84 9.64 12.10
C PRO A 108 -8.59 8.81 13.38
N ASP A 109 -7.99 9.43 14.39
CA ASP A 109 -7.57 8.78 15.65
C ASP A 109 -8.77 8.12 16.37
N GLU A 110 -9.99 8.66 16.23
CA GLU A 110 -11.21 8.11 16.81
C GLU A 110 -11.63 6.74 16.23
N LEU A 111 -11.08 6.36 15.08
CA LEU A 111 -11.31 5.05 14.48
C LEU A 111 -10.33 3.99 15.03
N ILE A 112 -9.27 4.42 15.71
CA ILE A 112 -8.21 3.55 16.23
C ILE A 112 -8.60 3.07 17.63
N PHE A 113 -8.63 1.75 17.80
CA PHE A 113 -8.81 1.14 19.11
C PHE A 113 -7.43 0.85 19.71
N HIS A 114 -7.28 1.17 21.00
CA HIS A 114 -6.05 0.96 21.75
C HIS A 114 -6.20 -0.28 22.63
N ILE A 115 -5.51 -1.36 22.27
CA ILE A 115 -5.54 -2.63 23.02
C ILE A 115 -4.26 -2.75 23.83
N ASN A 116 -4.39 -3.15 25.09
CA ASN A 116 -3.23 -3.48 25.92
C ASN A 116 -2.88 -4.96 25.75
N TYR A 117 -1.95 -5.25 24.84
CA TYR A 117 -1.40 -6.60 24.67
C TYR A 117 0.00 -6.64 25.26
N LEU A 118 0.23 -7.56 26.21
CA LEU A 118 1.51 -7.75 26.91
C LEU A 118 2.02 -6.54 27.71
N GLY A 119 1.14 -5.61 28.11
CA GLY A 119 1.48 -4.48 28.96
C GLY A 119 1.85 -3.20 28.21
N SER A 120 1.81 -3.23 26.87
CA SER A 120 2.02 -2.07 26.00
C SER A 120 0.78 -1.76 25.17
N ASP A 121 0.61 -0.48 24.86
CA ASP A 121 -0.44 -0.01 23.96
C ASP A 121 -0.20 -0.48 22.52
N GLN A 122 -1.21 -1.09 21.90
CA GLN A 122 -1.20 -1.52 20.51
C GLN A 122 -2.39 -0.89 19.77
N PRO A 123 -2.13 0.07 18.85
CA PRO A 123 -3.18 0.66 18.04
C PRO A 123 -3.67 -0.37 17.01
N THR A 124 -4.98 -0.57 16.96
CA THR A 124 -5.63 -1.49 16.03
C THR A 124 -6.73 -0.78 15.26
N PHE A 125 -6.71 -0.95 13.94
CA PHE A 125 -7.76 -0.49 13.03
C PHE A 125 -8.16 -1.65 12.12
N THR A 126 -9.18 -2.39 12.53
CA THR A 126 -9.65 -3.60 11.85
C THR A 126 -11.11 -3.87 12.22
N LEU A 127 -11.87 -4.37 11.25
CA LEU A 127 -13.23 -4.89 11.49
C LEU A 127 -13.22 -6.28 12.12
N ASN A 128 -12.15 -7.04 11.88
CA ASN A 128 -11.97 -8.40 12.41
C ASN A 128 -11.21 -8.37 13.73
N PHE A 129 -11.52 -9.33 14.61
CA PHE A 129 -10.76 -9.59 15.84
C PHE A 129 -9.87 -10.82 15.66
N SER A 130 -10.21 -11.94 16.28
CA SER A 130 -9.48 -13.21 16.16
C SER A 130 -9.43 -13.71 14.71
N LYS A 131 -8.21 -13.94 14.20
CA LYS A 131 -7.96 -14.48 12.86
C LYS A 131 -6.63 -15.25 12.83
N GLY A 132 -6.45 -16.10 11.81
CA GLY A 132 -5.17 -16.77 11.58
C GLY A 132 -4.07 -15.80 11.16
N SER A 133 -2.84 -16.03 11.62
CA SER A 133 -1.65 -15.24 11.28
C SER A 133 -0.80 -15.85 10.16
N SER A 134 -1.14 -17.06 9.71
CA SER A 134 -0.39 -17.81 8.69
C SER A 134 -0.16 -17.02 7.40
N GLN A 135 -1.16 -16.27 6.94
CA GLN A 135 -1.07 -15.52 5.69
C GLN A 135 -0.20 -14.27 5.82
N VAL A 136 -0.13 -13.65 7.01
CA VAL A 136 0.83 -12.56 7.28
C VAL A 136 2.26 -13.10 7.23
N ILE A 137 2.50 -14.26 7.87
CA ILE A 137 3.80 -14.93 7.87
C ILE A 137 4.19 -15.35 6.45
N ALA A 138 3.25 -15.92 5.69
CA ALA A 138 3.48 -16.31 4.30
C ALA A 138 3.76 -15.09 3.41
N GLN A 139 3.06 -13.97 3.60
CA GLN A 139 3.36 -12.73 2.87
C GLN A 139 4.77 -12.25 3.16
N TYR A 140 5.17 -12.27 4.44
CA TYR A 140 6.53 -11.90 4.83
C TYR A 140 7.57 -12.82 4.18
N TYR A 141 7.34 -14.13 4.20
CA TYR A 141 8.18 -15.11 3.52
C TYR A 141 8.32 -14.77 2.03
N GLN A 142 7.23 -14.51 1.31
CA GLN A 142 7.28 -14.19 -0.12
C GLN A 142 8.12 -12.93 -0.37
N LEU A 143 7.96 -11.89 0.43
CA LEU A 143 8.71 -10.64 0.30
C LEU A 143 10.22 -10.85 0.50
N ILE A 144 10.65 -11.54 1.55
CA ILE A 144 12.09 -11.78 1.81
C ILE A 144 12.70 -12.81 0.85
N ARG A 145 11.90 -13.78 0.38
CA ARG A 145 12.36 -14.88 -0.47
C ARG A 145 12.52 -14.44 -1.93
N HIS A 146 11.78 -13.43 -2.35
CA HIS A 146 11.77 -12.97 -3.73
C HIS A 146 12.40 -11.59 -3.92
N GLY A 147 12.32 -10.71 -2.92
CA GLY A 147 12.82 -9.33 -3.04
C GLY A 147 12.22 -8.59 -4.23
N LEU A 148 12.96 -7.59 -4.74
CA LEU A 148 12.60 -6.89 -5.98
C LEU A 148 13.08 -7.63 -7.25
N GLU A 149 13.86 -8.70 -7.12
CA GLU A 149 14.49 -9.43 -8.25
C GLU A 149 13.51 -10.27 -9.10
N VAL A 150 12.21 -10.25 -8.80
CA VAL A 150 11.19 -11.07 -9.50
C VAL A 150 11.03 -10.69 -10.98
N THR A 151 11.65 -9.62 -11.47
CA THR A 151 11.37 -9.05 -12.78
C THR A 151 12.35 -9.42 -13.89
N SER A 152 13.42 -10.17 -13.66
CA SER A 152 14.26 -10.64 -14.77
C SER A 152 13.79 -11.98 -15.34
N LEU A 153 12.56 -12.04 -15.89
CA LEU A 153 12.32 -13.03 -16.94
C LEU A 153 13.10 -12.55 -18.18
N PRO A 154 14.01 -13.35 -18.75
CA PRO A 154 14.90 -12.87 -19.80
C PRO A 154 14.07 -12.48 -21.02
N HIS A 155 14.03 -11.17 -21.31
CA HIS A 155 13.67 -10.68 -22.62
C HIS A 155 14.70 -11.26 -23.60
N ARG A 156 14.28 -12.20 -24.44
CA ARG A 156 15.11 -12.68 -25.55
C ARG A 156 15.30 -11.53 -26.53
N SER A 157 16.50 -10.96 -26.52
CA SER A 157 17.32 -10.49 -27.65
C SER A 157 18.05 -9.20 -27.28
N GLY A 158 19.36 -9.20 -27.53
CA GLY A 158 20.32 -8.32 -26.89
C GLY A 158 20.18 -6.84 -27.21
N GLN A 159 20.20 -6.04 -26.16
CA GLN A 159 20.69 -4.68 -26.18
C GLN A 159 21.15 -4.33 -24.75
N GLU A 160 22.45 -4.08 -24.59
CA GLU A 160 22.99 -3.47 -23.38
C GLU A 160 22.48 -2.04 -23.31
N ASP A 161 21.84 -1.64 -22.20
CA ASP A 161 21.63 -0.24 -21.91
C ASP A 161 21.98 0.08 -20.45
N SER A 162 22.88 1.04 -20.33
CA SER A 162 23.46 1.59 -19.11
C SER A 162 22.61 2.75 -18.61
N PHE A 163 21.89 2.60 -17.50
CA PHE A 163 21.17 3.73 -16.88
C PHE A 163 21.20 3.72 -15.33
N GLY A 164 21.76 4.80 -14.75
CA GLY A 164 21.04 5.66 -13.80
C GLY A 164 20.88 5.30 -12.32
N LYS A 165 21.93 4.97 -11.56
CA LYS A 165 21.91 4.66 -10.10
C LYS A 165 21.34 5.71 -9.11
N GLY A 166 20.79 6.84 -9.58
CA GLY A 166 20.47 7.99 -8.73
C GLY A 166 19.05 8.02 -8.14
N ALA A 167 18.03 7.82 -8.97
CA ALA A 167 16.62 7.95 -8.56
C ALA A 167 16.10 6.69 -7.85
N ASP A 168 16.56 5.51 -8.27
CA ASP A 168 16.23 4.21 -7.67
C ASP A 168 16.58 4.16 -6.18
N THR A 169 17.69 4.80 -5.79
CA THR A 169 18.17 4.77 -4.40
C THR A 169 17.23 5.50 -3.44
N ILE A 170 16.55 6.58 -3.87
CA ILE A 170 15.65 7.37 -3.03
C ILE A 170 14.31 6.64 -2.87
N TYR A 171 13.80 6.02 -3.94
CA TYR A 171 12.57 5.22 -3.91
C TYR A 171 12.70 3.95 -3.08
N ILE A 172 13.84 3.25 -3.25
CA ILE A 172 14.20 2.11 -2.42
C ILE A 172 14.30 2.56 -0.96
N HIS A 173 14.90 3.72 -0.65
CA HIS A 173 15.05 4.14 0.75
C HIS A 173 13.71 4.33 1.48
N THR A 174 12.71 4.95 0.87
CA THR A 174 11.43 5.27 1.53
C THR A 174 10.57 4.02 1.75
N ILE A 175 10.45 3.14 0.74
CA ILE A 175 9.69 1.89 0.87
C ILE A 175 10.43 0.92 1.81
N THR A 176 11.75 0.84 1.71
CA THR A 176 12.55 -0.05 2.57
C THR A 176 12.63 0.48 4.00
N GLN A 177 12.59 1.79 4.24
CA GLN A 177 12.46 2.34 5.60
C GLN A 177 11.07 2.06 6.19
N GLY A 178 9.99 2.30 5.44
CA GLY A 178 8.64 1.94 5.89
C GLY A 178 8.53 0.45 6.22
N TYR A 179 9.10 -0.40 5.36
CA TYR A 179 9.16 -1.84 5.57
C TYR A 179 10.07 -2.24 6.74
N ARG A 180 11.25 -1.62 6.89
CA ARG A 180 12.16 -1.84 8.02
C ARG A 180 11.48 -1.48 9.35
N ASN A 181 10.77 -0.36 9.41
CA ASN A 181 10.06 0.07 10.61
C ASN A 181 8.95 -0.93 10.99
N ILE A 182 8.22 -1.46 9.99
CA ILE A 182 7.26 -2.55 10.20
C ILE A 182 7.97 -3.80 10.74
N MET A 183 9.15 -4.13 10.20
CA MET A 183 9.91 -5.30 10.61
C MET A 183 10.53 -5.19 12.01
N GLU A 184 11.06 -4.03 12.37
CA GLU A 184 11.56 -3.73 13.71
C GLU A 184 10.41 -3.84 14.72
N ASN A 185 9.25 -3.26 14.41
CA ASN A 185 8.06 -3.35 15.26
C ASN A 185 7.55 -4.80 15.39
N CYS A 186 7.50 -5.57 14.30
CA CYS A 186 7.14 -7.00 14.36
C CYS A 186 8.13 -7.83 15.17
N GLN A 187 9.43 -7.56 15.05
CA GLN A 187 10.48 -8.26 15.78
C GLN A 187 10.43 -7.91 17.28
N GLU A 188 10.25 -6.64 17.63
CA GLU A 188 10.07 -6.19 19.01
C GLU A 188 8.85 -6.86 19.65
N ASN A 189 7.71 -6.88 18.95
CA ASN A 189 6.51 -7.57 19.42
C ASN A 189 6.75 -9.08 19.62
N ALA A 190 7.44 -9.74 18.70
CA ALA A 190 7.76 -11.16 18.82
C ALA A 190 8.69 -11.45 20.01
N MET A 191 9.65 -10.56 20.29
CA MET A 191 10.54 -10.66 21.45
C MET A 191 9.77 -10.48 22.76
N VAL A 192 8.85 -9.51 22.84
CA VAL A 192 7.99 -9.30 24.02
C VAL A 192 7.09 -10.52 24.27
N VAL A 193 6.52 -11.12 23.22
CA VAL A 193 5.75 -12.38 23.31
C VAL A 193 6.62 -13.51 23.84
N LYS A 194 7.83 -13.67 23.29
CA LYS A 194 8.79 -14.71 23.71
C LYS A 194 9.15 -14.56 25.19
N GLU A 195 9.53 -13.36 25.64
CA GLU A 195 9.86 -13.09 27.04
C GLU A 195 8.65 -13.30 27.97
N GLY A 196 7.45 -12.94 27.51
CA GLY A 196 6.20 -13.19 28.22
C GLY A 196 5.96 -14.69 28.42
N LEU A 197 6.18 -15.50 27.39
CA LEU A 197 6.05 -16.96 27.45
C LEU A 197 7.09 -17.58 28.38
N GLU A 198 8.36 -17.17 28.29
CA GLU A 198 9.44 -17.66 29.16
C GLU A 198 9.15 -17.38 30.65
N LYS A 199 8.54 -16.23 30.97
CA LYS A 199 8.11 -15.88 32.35
C LYS A 199 6.96 -16.75 32.87
N THR A 200 6.20 -17.43 32.00
CA THR A 200 5.14 -18.36 32.43
C THR A 200 5.65 -19.76 32.78
N GLY A 201 6.94 -20.04 32.57
CA GLY A 201 7.54 -21.35 32.85
C GLY A 201 7.05 -22.46 31.92
N ARG A 202 6.56 -22.09 30.73
CA ARG A 202 6.12 -23.01 29.66
C ARG A 202 7.05 -22.97 28.47
#